data_AF-A0A2N0BID2-F1
#
_entry.id   AF-A0A2N0BID2-F1
#
_cell.length_a   1.000
_cell.length_b   1.000
_cell.length_c   1.000
_cell.angle_alpha   90.00
_cell.angle_beta   90.00
_cell.angle_gamma   90.00
#
_symmetry.space_group_name_H-M   'P 1'
#
loop_
_entity.id
_entity.type
_entity.pdbx_description
1 polymer ?
#
loop_
_entity_poly.entity_id
_entity_poly.type
_entity_poly.pdbx_seq_one_letter_code
_entity_poly.pdbx_strand_id
1 'polypeptide(L)'
;MTGVGDYGFVRKNRDEILSELEEGYRARLGEDIDLSIVSEDGIRMRILADELDKIHLLAESVFYSNFAHTASGVSLDRVLNPLGSERQPAKRSIAVLRFAGTEGSEVPAGTICQTGSGILFISIEWGIVTGGFADVNAQTLEISYGLSGNVAEGSINTINTAVAGIDSVTNPEPARGGRTIETDYEYLNRFIEEGVNGGSSAANVQGVLNNLPSVLNAVVYENPTDFFDEDGRPPHSMEAVIEGGTAAEIGDVFLKNWPGGIESFGGESSTIIDNKNVPRTYHFSRPTEVSVNVLLEIVKDPALWVNGSETVVKTNCIKVIGGVDTIGSVSTPYKGEGTGADVFSWRLIAAQSGLVEFDSVKVSGIKSMTAKVGLSAPATQEVLAMNSRERAKLITSNIQVNFL
;
A
#
# COMPACT_ATOMS: atom_id res chain seq x y z
N MET A 1 8.22 4.01 -30.86
CA MET A 1 8.54 5.44 -30.61
C MET A 1 10.05 5.50 -30.44
N THR A 2 10.80 6.27 -31.23
CA THR A 2 12.27 6.31 -31.09
C THR A 2 12.63 7.01 -29.77
N GLY A 3 12.91 6.23 -28.73
CA GLY A 3 13.36 6.74 -27.43
C GLY A 3 12.62 6.15 -26.24
N VAL A 4 11.35 5.74 -26.38
CA VAL A 4 10.59 5.07 -25.29
C VAL A 4 10.28 3.63 -25.71
N GLY A 5 10.79 2.68 -24.92
CA GLY A 5 10.53 1.25 -25.08
C GLY A 5 10.26 0.56 -23.74
N ASP A 6 10.30 -0.76 -23.72
CA ASP A 6 9.96 -1.58 -22.54
C ASP A 6 10.92 -1.34 -21.35
N TYR A 7 12.09 -0.75 -21.60
CA TYR A 7 13.08 -0.36 -20.59
C TYR A 7 12.98 1.10 -20.15
N GLY A 8 11.95 1.84 -20.60
CA GLY A 8 11.77 3.28 -20.34
C GLY A 8 12.36 4.18 -21.42
N PHE A 9 12.74 5.41 -21.04
CA PHE A 9 13.36 6.36 -21.95
C PHE A 9 14.85 6.05 -22.12
N VAL A 10 15.26 5.65 -23.31
CA VAL A 10 16.67 5.41 -23.67
C VAL A 10 17.17 6.63 -24.43
N ARG A 11 18.02 7.43 -23.77
CA ARG A 11 18.64 8.60 -24.36
C ARG A 11 19.67 8.17 -25.41
N LYS A 12 19.60 8.77 -26.60
CA LYS A 12 20.67 8.68 -27.59
C LYS A 12 21.86 9.52 -27.12
N ASN A 13 23.05 8.96 -27.12
CA ASN A 13 24.24 9.71 -26.80
C ASN A 13 24.67 10.58 -28.00
N ARG A 14 25.52 11.57 -27.74
CA ARG A 14 26.02 12.50 -28.77
C ARG A 14 26.69 11.80 -29.95
N ASP A 15 27.40 10.71 -29.71
CA ASP A 15 28.16 10.00 -30.76
C ASP A 15 27.24 9.18 -31.67
N GLU A 16 26.16 8.61 -31.12
CA GLU A 16 25.07 7.98 -31.87
C GLU A 16 24.35 9.02 -32.72
N ILE A 17 24.03 10.18 -32.16
CA ILE A 17 23.42 11.30 -32.89
C ILE A 17 24.33 11.75 -34.03
N LEU A 18 25.63 11.90 -33.75
CA LEU A 18 26.61 12.31 -34.76
C LEU A 18 26.68 11.28 -35.90
N SER A 19 26.70 9.99 -35.58
CA SER A 19 26.74 8.91 -36.57
C SER A 19 25.48 8.92 -37.46
N GLU A 20 24.29 9.09 -36.87
CA GLU A 20 23.03 9.22 -37.62
C GLU A 20 23.00 10.47 -38.50
N LEU A 21 23.58 11.58 -38.04
CA LEU A 21 23.72 12.79 -38.84
C LEU A 21 24.72 12.59 -39.99
N GLU A 22 25.86 11.94 -39.76
CA GLU A 22 26.84 11.63 -40.82
C GLU A 22 26.20 10.79 -41.94
N GLU A 23 25.47 9.73 -41.58
CA GLU A 23 24.68 8.94 -42.53
C GLU A 23 23.64 9.80 -43.27
N GLY A 24 22.93 10.65 -42.53
CA GLY A 24 21.91 11.55 -43.09
C GLY A 24 22.45 12.64 -44.03
N TYR A 25 23.67 13.11 -43.80
CA TYR A 25 24.38 14.06 -44.68
C TYR A 25 24.86 13.36 -45.95
N ARG A 26 25.53 12.20 -45.83
CA ARG A 26 25.98 11.41 -46.99
C ARG A 26 24.82 10.97 -47.89
N ALA A 27 23.72 10.51 -47.29
CA ALA A 27 22.54 10.08 -48.03
C ALA A 27 21.86 11.19 -48.85
N ARG A 28 21.95 12.47 -48.42
CA ARG A 28 21.25 13.59 -49.06
C ARG A 28 22.15 14.47 -49.92
N LEU A 29 23.42 14.61 -49.56
CA LEU A 29 24.38 15.50 -50.21
C LEU A 29 25.43 14.74 -51.03
N GLY A 30 25.46 13.41 -50.95
CA GLY A 30 26.39 12.53 -51.65
C GLY A 30 27.53 12.03 -50.75
N GLU A 31 28.16 10.91 -51.14
CA GLU A 31 29.25 10.28 -50.37
C GLU A 31 30.54 11.10 -50.32
N ASP A 32 30.76 11.99 -51.30
CA ASP A 32 31.99 12.79 -51.43
C ASP A 32 32.03 14.03 -50.52
N ILE A 33 31.02 14.22 -49.66
CA ILE A 33 30.95 15.36 -48.74
C ILE A 33 32.04 15.30 -47.67
N ASP A 34 32.74 16.42 -47.47
CA ASP A 34 33.75 16.55 -46.40
C ASP A 34 33.07 16.87 -45.06
N LEU A 35 32.99 15.87 -44.17
CA LEU A 35 32.46 15.98 -42.81
C LEU A 35 33.58 16.03 -41.75
N SER A 36 34.82 16.31 -42.15
CA SER A 36 35.94 16.43 -41.22
C SER A 36 35.74 17.57 -40.21
N ILE A 37 36.45 17.52 -39.09
CA ILE A 37 36.36 18.52 -38.01
C ILE A 37 36.72 19.95 -38.44
N VAL A 38 37.36 20.12 -39.60
CA VAL A 38 37.79 21.42 -40.14
C VAL A 38 36.90 21.91 -41.28
N SER A 39 36.08 21.04 -41.87
CA SER A 39 35.13 21.41 -42.91
C SER A 39 33.97 22.23 -42.35
N GLU A 40 33.48 23.21 -43.11
CA GLU A 40 32.33 24.03 -42.70
C GLU A 40 31.10 23.16 -42.41
N ASP A 41 30.83 22.16 -43.25
CA ASP A 41 29.70 21.24 -43.07
C ASP A 41 29.92 20.29 -41.89
N GLY A 42 31.16 19.83 -41.67
CA GLY A 42 31.52 19.03 -40.50
C GLY A 42 31.38 19.81 -39.18
N ILE A 43 31.71 21.11 -39.16
CA ILE A 43 31.50 21.99 -38.00
C ILE A 43 30.01 22.21 -37.76
N ARG A 44 29.23 22.53 -38.80
CA ARG A 44 27.76 22.72 -38.69
C ARG A 44 27.05 21.47 -38.19
N MET A 45 27.42 20.30 -38.69
CA MET A 45 26.89 19.02 -38.24
C MET A 45 27.15 18.78 -36.75
N ARG A 46 28.35 19.11 -36.26
CA ARG A 46 28.70 18.95 -34.84
C ARG A 46 27.96 19.91 -33.94
N ILE A 47 27.77 21.17 -34.36
CA ILE A 47 26.93 22.13 -33.65
C ILE A 47 25.49 21.62 -33.56
N LEU A 48 24.95 21.08 -34.66
CA LEU A 48 23.62 20.47 -34.66
C LEU A 48 23.55 19.26 -33.73
N ALA A 49 24.57 18.40 -33.73
CA ALA A 49 24.64 17.26 -32.81
C ALA A 49 24.65 17.71 -31.35
N ASP A 50 25.38 18.77 -31.01
CA ASP A 50 25.42 19.35 -29.65
C ASP A 50 24.04 19.87 -29.21
N GLU A 51 23.32 20.57 -30.09
CA GLU A 51 21.98 21.08 -29.78
C GLU A 51 20.95 19.94 -29.70
N LEU A 52 21.05 18.91 -30.54
CA LEU A 52 20.20 17.72 -30.45
C LEU A 52 20.47 16.94 -29.16
N ASP A 53 21.72 16.80 -28.73
CA ASP A 53 22.08 16.16 -27.47
C ASP A 53 21.44 16.89 -26.27
N LYS A 54 21.45 18.23 -26.27
CA LYS A 54 20.73 19.04 -25.25
C LYS A 54 19.22 18.81 -25.28
N ILE A 55 18.61 18.69 -26.46
CA ILE A 55 17.18 18.39 -26.59
C ILE A 55 16.87 16.99 -26.05
N HIS A 56 17.73 16.00 -26.32
CA HIS A 56 17.59 14.66 -25.77
C HIS A 56 17.74 14.62 -24.25
N LEU A 57 18.66 15.40 -23.67
CA LEU A 57 18.79 15.58 -22.22
C LEU A 57 17.52 16.23 -21.62
N LEU A 58 16.97 17.24 -22.28
CA LEU A 58 15.73 17.87 -21.85
C LEU A 58 14.57 16.87 -21.92
N ALA A 59 14.43 16.11 -23.01
CA ALA A 59 13.39 15.11 -23.19
C ALA A 59 13.45 14.02 -22.12
N GLU A 60 14.65 13.55 -21.78
CA GLU A 60 14.89 12.62 -20.68
C GLU A 60 14.41 13.19 -19.35
N SER A 61 14.83 14.43 -19.02
CA SER A 61 14.43 15.08 -17.77
C SER A 61 12.90 15.28 -17.67
N VAL A 62 12.25 15.65 -18.78
CA VAL A 62 10.79 15.82 -18.82
C VAL A 62 10.08 14.48 -18.65
N PHE A 63 10.57 13.42 -19.30
CA PHE A 63 10.00 12.08 -19.15
C PHE A 63 10.05 11.64 -17.68
N TYR A 64 11.23 11.70 -17.06
CA TYR A 64 11.42 11.28 -15.67
C TYR A 64 10.74 12.21 -14.65
N SER A 65 10.47 13.46 -15.00
CA SER A 65 9.72 14.38 -14.11
C SER A 65 8.26 13.99 -13.89
N ASN A 66 7.72 13.07 -14.70
CA ASN A 66 6.33 12.61 -14.57
C ASN A 66 6.14 11.44 -13.59
N PHE A 67 7.22 10.81 -13.12
CA PHE A 67 7.13 9.64 -12.24
C PHE A 67 7.60 10.00 -10.83
N ALA A 68 6.83 9.64 -9.80
CA ALA A 68 7.10 10.02 -8.42
C ALA A 68 8.51 9.64 -7.93
N HIS A 69 9.01 8.47 -8.33
CA HIS A 69 10.33 7.99 -7.92
C HIS A 69 11.51 8.73 -8.57
N THR A 70 11.27 9.44 -9.68
CA THR A 70 12.32 10.15 -10.42
C THR A 70 12.11 11.66 -10.50
N ALA A 71 10.92 12.15 -10.14
CA ALA A 71 10.59 13.56 -10.07
C ALA A 71 11.20 14.22 -8.82
N SER A 72 11.52 15.51 -8.94
CA SER A 72 12.06 16.34 -7.85
C SER A 72 11.40 17.72 -7.84
N GLY A 73 11.50 18.41 -6.70
CA GLY A 73 10.93 19.74 -6.47
C GLY A 73 9.45 19.84 -6.85
N VAL A 74 9.09 20.90 -7.59
CA VAL A 74 7.71 21.20 -7.99
C VAL A 74 7.09 20.10 -8.87
N SER A 75 7.89 19.37 -9.62
CA SER A 75 7.38 18.25 -10.42
C SER A 75 6.91 17.11 -9.54
N LEU A 76 7.65 16.80 -8.46
CA LEU A 76 7.21 15.81 -7.48
C LEU A 76 5.89 16.24 -6.82
N ASP A 77 5.78 17.51 -6.45
CA ASP A 77 4.56 18.07 -5.86
C ASP A 77 3.37 17.95 -6.80
N ARG A 78 3.57 18.21 -8.11
CA ARG A 78 2.51 18.06 -9.12
C ARG A 78 2.09 16.62 -9.34
N VAL A 79 2.99 15.66 -9.14
CA VAL A 79 2.67 14.22 -9.24
C VAL A 79 1.91 13.75 -8.01
N LEU A 80 2.29 14.22 -6.81
CA LEU A 80 1.75 13.73 -5.53
C LEU A 80 0.51 14.50 -5.04
N ASN A 81 0.39 15.80 -5.28
CA ASN A 81 -0.75 16.61 -4.83
C ASN A 81 -2.12 16.09 -5.34
N PRO A 82 -2.28 15.66 -6.61
CA PRO A 82 -3.53 15.07 -7.08
C PRO A 82 -3.91 13.76 -6.37
N LEU A 83 -2.91 13.09 -5.77
CA LEU A 83 -3.09 11.86 -4.98
C LEU A 83 -3.40 12.18 -3.50
N GLY A 84 -3.57 13.46 -3.15
CA GLY A 84 -4.01 13.90 -1.83
C GLY A 84 -2.91 14.05 -0.79
N SER A 85 -1.63 13.96 -1.17
CA SER A 85 -0.51 14.24 -0.27
C SER A 85 0.14 15.56 -0.63
N GLU A 86 0.37 16.43 0.34
CA GLU A 86 1.05 17.72 0.17
C GLU A 86 2.30 17.78 1.06
N ARG A 87 3.32 18.53 0.65
CA ARG A 87 4.49 18.72 1.50
C ARG A 87 4.13 19.36 2.82
N GLN A 88 4.78 18.88 3.86
CA GLN A 88 4.72 19.55 5.14
C GLN A 88 5.43 20.91 5.06
N PRO A 89 4.72 22.02 5.30
CA PRO A 89 5.33 23.33 5.23
C PRO A 89 6.30 23.50 6.39
N ALA A 90 7.27 24.38 6.16
CA ALA A 90 8.18 24.82 7.20
C ALA A 90 7.38 25.51 8.32
N LYS A 91 7.70 25.20 9.58
CA LYS A 91 7.04 25.79 10.75
C LYS A 91 8.07 26.54 11.59
N ARG A 92 7.62 27.66 12.18
CA ARG A 92 8.40 28.42 13.15
C ARG A 92 8.32 27.74 14.52
N SER A 93 9.38 27.86 15.29
CA SER A 93 9.39 27.35 16.66
C SER A 93 8.49 28.20 17.55
N ILE A 94 7.87 27.54 18.52
CA ILE A 94 7.03 28.15 19.54
C ILE A 94 7.66 27.89 20.90
N ALA A 95 7.70 28.92 21.73
CA ALA A 95 8.21 28.87 23.09
C ALA A 95 7.22 29.58 24.02
N VAL A 96 7.12 29.10 25.26
CA VAL A 96 6.50 29.88 26.33
C VAL A 96 7.56 30.80 26.92
N LEU A 97 7.30 32.10 26.94
CA LEU A 97 8.14 33.10 27.62
C LEU A 97 7.52 33.44 28.96
N ARG A 98 8.31 33.29 30.00
CA ARG A 98 8.04 33.75 31.35
C ARG A 98 8.68 35.10 31.57
N PHE A 99 7.86 36.13 31.71
CA PHE A 99 8.27 37.47 32.09
C PHE A 99 8.16 37.64 33.60
N ALA A 100 9.20 38.18 34.24
CA ALA A 100 9.19 38.57 35.65
C ALA A 100 9.11 40.09 35.74
N GLY A 101 8.27 40.62 36.64
CA GLY A 101 8.05 42.05 36.74
C GLY A 101 7.14 42.46 37.89
N THR A 102 6.74 43.74 37.89
CA THR A 102 5.80 44.28 38.87
C THR A 102 4.38 43.77 38.66
N GLU A 103 3.67 43.46 39.75
CA GLU A 103 2.28 43.00 39.74
C GLU A 103 1.39 43.99 38.96
N GLY A 104 0.56 43.47 38.05
CA GLY A 104 -0.34 44.27 37.22
C GLY A 104 0.31 44.90 35.99
N SER A 105 1.59 44.61 35.71
CA SER A 105 2.24 45.04 34.46
C SER A 105 1.73 44.21 33.27
N GLU A 106 1.49 44.88 32.16
CA GLU A 106 0.97 44.26 30.94
C GLU A 106 2.13 43.92 29.99
N VAL A 107 2.14 42.69 29.49
CA VAL A 107 3.00 42.24 28.39
C VAL A 107 2.16 42.28 27.12
N PRO A 108 2.35 43.26 26.22
CA PRO A 108 1.60 43.32 24.98
C PRO A 108 2.03 42.21 24.02
N ALA A 109 1.09 41.79 23.17
CA ALA A 109 1.41 41.00 21.99
C ALA A 109 2.33 41.83 21.07
N GLY A 110 3.35 41.21 20.50
CA GLY A 110 4.36 41.87 19.69
C GLY A 110 5.65 42.25 20.43
N THR A 111 5.81 41.85 21.70
CA THR A 111 7.04 42.07 22.47
C THR A 111 8.16 41.18 21.94
N ILE A 112 9.28 41.78 21.53
CA ILE A 112 10.42 41.04 20.97
C ILE A 112 11.45 40.71 22.05
N CYS A 113 11.80 39.44 22.16
CA CYS A 113 12.84 38.89 23.02
C CYS A 113 13.91 38.19 22.17
N GLN A 114 15.09 37.97 22.73
CA GLN A 114 16.25 37.43 22.02
C GLN A 114 17.01 36.41 22.87
N THR A 115 17.65 35.45 22.21
CA THR A 115 18.66 34.59 22.82
C THR A 115 20.04 35.24 22.84
N GLY A 116 20.95 34.69 23.66
CA GLY A 116 22.37 35.07 23.62
C GLY A 116 23.06 34.85 22.27
N SER A 117 22.47 34.02 21.39
CA SER A 117 22.97 33.73 20.04
C SER A 117 22.38 34.63 18.94
N GLY A 118 21.49 35.58 19.27
CA GLY A 118 20.91 36.50 18.29
C GLY A 118 19.55 36.11 17.71
N ILE A 119 18.95 35.00 18.17
CA ILE A 119 17.67 34.51 17.63
C ILE A 119 16.53 35.28 18.28
N LEU A 120 15.65 35.86 17.46
CA LEU A 120 14.55 36.71 17.90
C LEU A 120 13.25 35.92 18.05
N PHE A 121 12.49 36.22 19.09
CA PHE A 121 11.16 35.69 19.39
C PHE A 121 10.20 36.85 19.62
N ILE A 122 8.95 36.71 19.16
CA ILE A 122 7.89 37.71 19.33
C ILE A 122 6.72 37.09 20.08
N SER A 123 6.21 37.78 21.10
CA SER A 123 4.99 37.35 21.79
C SER A 123 3.79 37.41 20.83
N ILE A 124 3.00 36.34 20.78
CA ILE A 124 1.80 36.26 19.93
C ILE A 124 0.52 36.56 20.71
N GLU A 125 0.61 36.58 22.02
CA GLU A 125 -0.49 36.82 22.95
C GLU A 125 -0.13 37.96 23.91
N TRP A 126 -1.16 38.54 24.52
CA TRP A 126 -0.98 39.49 25.62
C TRP A 126 -1.00 38.74 26.95
N GLY A 127 -0.32 39.27 27.97
CA GLY A 127 -0.31 38.71 29.32
C GLY A 127 -0.29 39.80 30.39
N ILE A 128 -0.65 39.45 31.62
CA ILE A 128 -0.55 40.33 32.79
C ILE A 128 0.27 39.61 33.85
N VAL A 129 1.21 40.33 34.47
CA VAL A 129 1.99 39.83 35.59
C VAL A 129 1.10 39.66 36.81
N THR A 130 0.90 38.40 37.22
CA THR A 130 0.14 38.02 38.42
C THR A 130 0.98 37.08 39.27
N GLY A 131 1.20 37.41 40.54
CA GLY A 131 2.15 36.70 41.40
C GLY A 131 3.61 36.89 40.99
N GLY A 132 3.95 38.03 40.40
CA GLY A 132 5.31 38.38 39.96
C GLY A 132 5.78 37.77 38.62
N PHE A 133 4.97 36.92 37.97
CA PHE A 133 5.28 36.34 36.66
C PHE A 133 4.11 36.44 35.67
N ALA A 134 4.43 36.44 34.37
CA ALA A 134 3.48 36.27 33.28
C ALA A 134 4.03 35.27 32.25
N ASP A 135 3.26 34.23 31.92
CA ASP A 135 3.60 33.26 30.87
C ASP A 135 2.84 33.60 29.59
N VAL A 136 3.56 33.79 28.50
CA VAL A 136 3.01 34.20 27.20
C VAL A 136 3.61 33.35 26.09
N ASN A 137 2.80 32.89 25.14
CA ASN A 137 3.30 32.20 23.97
C ASN A 137 4.06 33.16 23.04
N ALA A 138 5.19 32.71 22.53
CA ALA A 138 6.01 33.44 21.59
C ALA A 138 6.44 32.55 20.41
N GLN A 139 6.60 33.17 19.25
CA GLN A 139 7.04 32.52 18.02
C GLN A 139 8.38 33.10 17.57
N THR A 140 9.25 32.29 16.96
CA THR A 140 10.49 32.79 16.35
C THR A 140 10.20 33.77 15.20
N LEU A 141 10.91 34.89 15.15
CA LEU A 141 10.74 35.95 14.15
C LEU A 141 11.65 35.78 12.91
N GLU A 142 12.58 34.82 12.94
CA GLU A 142 13.52 34.53 11.86
C GLU A 142 12.78 34.13 10.55
N ILE A 143 13.25 34.68 9.43
CA ILE A 143 12.68 34.42 8.08
C ILE A 143 13.06 33.01 7.60
N SER A 144 14.21 32.49 8.02
CA SER A 144 14.61 31.09 7.85
C SER A 144 13.75 30.20 8.75
N TYR A 145 12.63 29.73 8.22
CA TYR A 145 11.88 28.64 8.84
C TYR A 145 12.80 27.44 9.06
N GLY A 146 12.89 26.91 10.28
CA GLY A 146 13.81 25.80 10.51
C GLY A 146 14.09 25.44 11.96
N LEU A 147 15.05 24.53 12.13
CA LEU A 147 15.51 24.01 13.41
C LEU A 147 16.26 25.06 14.25
N SER A 148 16.71 26.16 13.66
CA SER A 148 17.42 27.25 14.35
C SER A 148 16.60 27.84 15.50
N GLY A 149 15.27 27.89 15.35
CA GLY A 149 14.35 28.36 16.39
C GLY A 149 14.16 27.40 17.57
N ASN A 150 14.62 26.14 17.50
CA ASN A 150 14.50 25.18 18.60
C ASN A 150 15.63 25.38 19.60
N VAL A 151 15.44 26.31 20.53
CA VAL A 151 16.43 26.70 21.55
C VAL A 151 16.15 26.01 22.89
N ALA A 152 17.20 25.76 23.68
CA ALA A 152 17.06 25.10 24.98
C ALA A 152 16.31 25.99 25.99
N GLU A 153 15.87 25.40 27.10
CA GLU A 153 15.34 26.15 28.24
C GLU A 153 16.34 27.22 28.72
N GLY A 154 15.82 28.35 29.22
CA GLY A 154 16.61 29.48 29.71
C GLY A 154 17.49 30.20 28.67
N SER A 155 17.40 29.84 27.38
CA SER A 155 18.22 30.44 26.33
C SER A 155 17.70 31.80 25.86
N ILE A 156 16.40 32.06 26.01
CA ILE A 156 15.76 33.34 25.68
C ILE A 156 15.79 34.23 26.92
N ASN A 157 16.75 35.14 27.01
CA ASN A 157 17.04 35.88 28.24
C ASN A 157 17.19 37.41 28.06
N THR A 158 17.07 37.90 26.83
CA THR A 158 17.24 39.32 26.50
C THR A 158 15.93 39.89 25.99
N ILE A 159 15.49 41.03 26.52
CA ILE A 159 14.29 41.75 26.04
C ILE A 159 14.76 42.86 25.10
N ASN A 160 14.33 42.81 23.83
CA ASN A 160 14.69 43.84 22.84
C ASN A 160 13.65 44.98 22.80
N THR A 161 12.36 44.67 22.99
CA THR A 161 11.31 45.68 23.09
C THR A 161 11.05 46.00 24.55
N ALA A 162 11.46 47.19 25.00
CA ALA A 162 11.25 47.59 26.39
C ALA A 162 9.75 47.63 26.73
N VAL A 163 9.35 46.89 27.76
CA VAL A 163 7.99 46.87 28.32
C VAL A 163 8.05 47.41 29.74
N ALA A 164 7.18 48.36 30.08
CA ALA A 164 7.16 48.97 31.40
C ALA A 164 6.75 47.96 32.48
N GLY A 165 7.52 47.90 33.57
CA GLY A 165 7.24 47.01 34.70
C GLY A 165 7.69 45.56 34.52
N ILE A 166 8.48 45.26 33.48
CA ILE A 166 9.08 43.93 33.26
C ILE A 166 10.59 44.02 33.47
N ASP A 167 11.13 43.12 34.32
CA ASP A 167 12.52 43.10 34.75
C ASP A 167 13.37 42.08 33.98
N SER A 168 12.81 40.90 33.68
CA SER A 168 13.52 39.85 32.94
C SER A 168 12.58 38.93 32.18
N VAL A 169 13.12 38.22 31.20
CA VAL A 169 12.44 37.17 30.44
C VAL A 169 13.25 35.88 30.51
N THR A 170 12.57 34.75 30.60
CA THR A 170 13.17 33.43 30.45
C THR A 170 12.19 32.49 29.75
N ASN A 171 12.66 31.43 29.11
CA ASN A 171 11.79 30.36 28.65
C ASN A 171 11.93 29.15 29.59
N PRO A 172 10.90 28.83 30.40
CA PRO A 172 10.98 27.72 31.36
C PRO A 172 11.05 26.35 30.68
N GLU A 173 10.61 26.24 29.43
CA GLU A 173 10.71 25.04 28.61
C GLU A 173 11.47 25.34 27.30
N PRO A 174 12.10 24.34 26.67
CA PRO A 174 12.75 24.52 25.38
C PRO A 174 11.72 24.88 24.28
N ALA A 175 12.14 25.73 23.34
CA ALA A 175 11.35 26.05 22.16
C ALA A 175 11.28 24.84 21.22
N ARG A 176 10.08 24.52 20.72
CA ARG A 176 9.83 23.32 19.89
C ARG A 176 8.93 23.64 18.69
N GLY A 177 8.88 22.71 17.75
CA GLY A 177 8.00 22.80 16.57
C GLY A 177 8.60 23.55 15.38
N GLY A 178 9.81 24.11 15.52
CA GLY A 178 10.58 24.63 14.40
C GLY A 178 11.03 23.49 13.49
N ARG A 179 10.67 23.56 12.21
CA ARG A 179 11.09 22.59 11.18
C ARG A 179 11.23 23.27 9.82
N THR A 180 12.12 22.75 9.01
CA THR A 180 12.26 23.16 7.60
C THR A 180 11.12 22.59 6.76
N ILE A 181 11.01 23.05 5.51
CA ILE A 181 10.16 22.37 4.53
C ILE A 181 10.69 20.94 4.33
N GLU A 182 9.77 20.01 4.13
CA GLU A 182 10.07 18.60 3.89
C GLU A 182 10.89 18.43 2.59
N THR A 183 11.96 17.64 2.67
CA THR A 183 12.81 17.34 1.51
C THR A 183 12.10 16.39 0.55
N ASP A 184 12.54 16.33 -0.71
CA ASP A 184 11.95 15.44 -1.72
C ASP A 184 11.97 13.98 -1.29
N TYR A 185 13.07 13.56 -0.67
CA TYR A 185 13.24 12.20 -0.18
C TYR A 185 12.30 11.89 0.99
N GLU A 186 12.18 12.79 1.97
CA GLU A 186 11.26 12.62 3.11
C GLU A 186 9.81 12.61 2.64
N TYR A 187 9.43 13.51 1.73
CA TYR A 187 8.08 13.60 1.19
C TYR A 187 7.68 12.34 0.42
N LEU A 188 8.57 11.83 -0.44
CA LEU A 188 8.33 10.60 -1.18
C LEU A 188 8.23 9.38 -0.24
N ASN A 189 9.14 9.25 0.73
CA ASN A 189 9.07 8.16 1.69
C ASN A 189 7.79 8.22 2.52
N ARG A 190 7.40 9.40 3.01
CA ARG A 190 6.14 9.56 3.74
C ARG A 190 4.95 9.16 2.87
N PHE A 191 4.92 9.58 1.60
CA PHE A 191 3.87 9.19 0.66
C PHE A 191 3.81 7.66 0.44
N ILE A 192 4.96 6.99 0.33
CA ILE A 192 5.03 5.53 0.19
C ILE A 192 4.58 4.83 1.48
N GLU A 193 4.97 5.35 2.64
CA GLU A 193 4.59 4.83 3.96
C GLU A 193 3.10 5.03 4.27
N GLU A 194 2.54 6.18 3.90
CA GLU A 194 1.11 6.50 4.01
C GLU A 194 0.27 5.60 3.10
N GLY A 195 0.87 5.06 2.04
CA GLY A 195 0.25 4.10 1.13
C GLY A 195 -0.70 4.77 0.13
N VAL A 196 -0.58 4.39 -1.14
CA VAL A 196 -1.45 4.87 -2.23
C VAL A 196 -2.89 4.33 -2.12
N ASN A 197 -3.10 3.29 -1.30
CA ASN A 197 -4.39 2.65 -1.09
C ASN A 197 -5.06 3.18 0.19
N GLY A 198 -5.49 4.44 0.16
CA GLY A 198 -6.23 5.10 1.23
C GLY A 198 -7.69 4.62 1.36
N GLY A 199 -7.92 3.30 1.38
CA GLY A 199 -9.23 2.71 1.59
C GLY A 199 -9.27 1.90 2.87
N SER A 200 -10.17 2.22 3.80
CA SER A 200 -10.45 1.37 4.97
C SER A 200 -11.71 0.51 4.79
N SER A 201 -12.15 0.33 3.54
CA SER A 201 -13.30 -0.56 3.24
C SER A 201 -12.91 -2.02 3.43
N ALA A 202 -13.89 -2.87 3.76
CA ALA A 202 -13.70 -4.32 3.84
C ALA A 202 -13.03 -4.89 2.58
N ALA A 203 -13.44 -4.40 1.40
CA ALA A 203 -12.86 -4.80 0.12
C ALA A 203 -11.37 -4.43 -0.02
N ASN A 204 -10.94 -3.25 0.47
CA ASN A 204 -9.52 -2.87 0.42
C ASN A 204 -8.69 -3.75 1.36
N VAL A 205 -9.16 -3.94 2.60
CA VAL A 205 -8.47 -4.82 3.58
C VAL A 205 -8.33 -6.23 3.01
N GLN A 206 -9.38 -6.77 2.40
CA GLN A 206 -9.34 -8.07 1.72
C GLN A 206 -8.32 -8.11 0.58
N GLY A 207 -8.28 -7.08 -0.27
CA GLY A 207 -7.33 -6.99 -1.38
C GLY A 207 -5.87 -6.95 -0.91
N VAL A 208 -5.58 -6.16 0.12
CA VAL A 208 -4.23 -6.05 0.69
C VAL A 208 -3.79 -7.37 1.33
N LEU A 209 -4.67 -8.05 2.06
CA LEU A 209 -4.37 -9.36 2.66
C LEU A 209 -4.09 -10.42 1.59
N ASN A 210 -4.88 -10.49 0.51
CA ASN A 210 -4.66 -11.45 -0.57
C ASN A 210 -3.39 -11.20 -1.39
N ASN A 211 -2.83 -9.99 -1.34
CA ASN A 211 -1.56 -9.67 -1.98
C ASN A 211 -0.33 -10.09 -1.15
N LEU A 212 -0.50 -10.46 0.12
CA LEU A 212 0.59 -10.96 0.94
C LEU A 212 1.01 -12.36 0.46
N PRO A 213 2.28 -12.60 0.11
CA PRO A 213 2.73 -13.91 -0.36
C PRO A 213 2.54 -15.04 0.66
N SER A 214 2.54 -14.71 1.95
CA SER A 214 2.34 -15.67 3.05
C SER A 214 0.86 -16.03 3.27
N VAL A 215 -0.08 -15.23 2.77
CA VAL A 215 -1.52 -15.46 2.88
C VAL A 215 -2.00 -16.23 1.65
N LEU A 216 -2.62 -17.39 1.88
CA LEU A 216 -3.19 -18.20 0.81
C LEU A 216 -4.51 -17.61 0.34
N ASN A 217 -5.36 -17.21 1.29
CA ASN A 217 -6.67 -16.63 1.02
C ASN A 217 -7.13 -15.78 2.21
N ALA A 218 -7.76 -14.66 1.93
CA ALA A 218 -8.43 -13.84 2.93
C ALA A 218 -9.80 -13.39 2.42
N VAL A 219 -10.80 -13.46 3.28
CA VAL A 219 -12.14 -12.91 3.05
C VAL A 219 -12.51 -12.04 4.23
N VAL A 220 -13.01 -10.83 3.95
CA VAL A 220 -13.40 -9.87 4.99
C VAL A 220 -14.90 -9.64 4.90
N TYR A 221 -15.56 -9.78 6.04
CA TYR A 221 -16.99 -9.56 6.19
C TYR A 221 -17.24 -8.34 7.08
N GLU A 222 -18.29 -7.60 6.77
CA GLU A 222 -18.72 -6.44 7.56
C GLU A 222 -20.16 -6.64 8.01
N ASN A 223 -20.43 -6.31 9.27
CA ASN A 223 -21.78 -6.19 9.80
C ASN A 223 -22.08 -4.72 10.06
N PRO A 224 -22.74 -4.01 9.13
CA PRO A 224 -23.10 -2.61 9.32
C PRO A 224 -24.35 -2.42 10.20
N THR A 225 -25.03 -3.49 10.60
CA THR A 225 -26.32 -3.42 11.30
C THR A 225 -26.17 -3.22 12.81
N ASP A 226 -27.26 -2.84 13.47
CA ASP A 226 -27.35 -2.68 14.94
C ASP A 226 -27.60 -4.01 15.68
N PHE A 227 -27.55 -5.15 14.97
CA PHE A 227 -27.81 -6.48 15.53
C PHE A 227 -26.68 -7.46 15.19
N PHE A 228 -26.65 -8.59 15.89
CA PHE A 228 -25.77 -9.70 15.51
C PHE A 228 -26.20 -10.27 14.16
N ASP A 229 -25.22 -10.60 13.30
CA ASP A 229 -25.50 -11.29 12.05
C ASP A 229 -25.70 -12.81 12.24
N GLU A 230 -26.07 -13.52 11.18
CA GLU A 230 -26.28 -14.98 11.19
C GLU A 230 -25.01 -15.75 11.58
N ASP A 231 -23.84 -15.16 11.37
CA ASP A 231 -22.54 -15.71 11.72
C ASP A 231 -22.09 -15.31 13.14
N GLY A 232 -22.91 -14.59 13.91
CA GLY A 232 -22.63 -14.17 15.28
C GLY A 232 -21.67 -12.98 15.41
N ARG A 233 -21.43 -12.22 14.34
CA ARG A 233 -20.62 -10.99 14.38
C ARG A 233 -21.39 -9.87 15.09
N PRO A 234 -20.79 -9.18 16.07
CA PRO A 234 -21.41 -8.05 16.76
C PRO A 234 -21.85 -6.92 15.80
N PRO A 235 -22.77 -6.04 16.23
CA PRO A 235 -23.13 -4.85 15.47
C PRO A 235 -21.93 -3.93 15.24
N HIS A 236 -21.90 -3.28 14.08
CA HIS A 236 -20.81 -2.38 13.63
C HIS A 236 -19.40 -2.98 13.77
N SER A 237 -19.26 -4.26 13.39
CA SER A 237 -17.99 -4.97 13.45
C SER A 237 -17.56 -5.46 12.07
N MET A 238 -16.26 -5.76 11.95
CA MET A 238 -15.68 -6.40 10.78
C MET A 238 -14.91 -7.65 11.21
N GLU A 239 -15.03 -8.71 10.43
CA GLU A 239 -14.32 -9.97 10.64
C GLU A 239 -13.48 -10.30 9.42
N ALA A 240 -12.18 -10.50 9.63
CA ALA A 240 -11.28 -11.03 8.60
C ALA A 240 -11.01 -12.51 8.87
N VAL A 241 -11.38 -13.37 7.92
CA VAL A 241 -11.07 -14.80 7.93
C VAL A 241 -9.86 -15.06 7.03
N ILE A 242 -8.73 -15.45 7.62
CA ILE A 242 -7.44 -15.48 6.94
C ILE A 242 -6.81 -16.87 7.00
N GLU A 243 -6.48 -17.41 5.83
CA GLU A 243 -5.72 -18.63 5.63
C GLU A 243 -4.25 -18.29 5.32
N GLY A 244 -3.33 -18.74 6.17
CA GLY A 244 -1.90 -18.41 6.02
C GLY A 244 -1.50 -17.07 6.63
N GLY A 245 -0.23 -16.69 6.51
CA GLY A 245 0.34 -15.49 7.10
C GLY A 245 0.58 -15.58 8.61
N THR A 246 1.62 -14.89 9.09
CA THR A 246 1.90 -14.79 10.52
C THR A 246 1.03 -13.72 11.18
N ALA A 247 0.76 -13.86 12.49
CA ALA A 247 -0.06 -12.89 13.22
C ALA A 247 0.56 -11.48 13.21
N ALA A 248 1.88 -11.37 13.19
CA ALA A 248 2.59 -10.09 13.14
C ALA A 248 2.37 -9.38 11.80
N GLU A 249 2.57 -10.07 10.66
CA GLU A 249 2.35 -9.50 9.32
C GLU A 249 0.90 -9.04 9.12
N ILE A 250 -0.05 -9.85 9.58
CA ILE A 250 -1.49 -9.54 9.51
C ILE A 250 -1.82 -8.31 10.37
N GLY A 251 -1.26 -8.24 11.58
CA GLY A 251 -1.47 -7.08 12.45
C GLY A 251 -0.94 -5.79 11.84
N ASP A 252 0.17 -5.82 11.09
CA ASP A 252 0.72 -4.63 10.44
C ASP A 252 -0.19 -4.13 9.32
N VAL A 253 -0.80 -5.06 8.58
CA VAL A 253 -1.83 -4.72 7.57
C VAL A 253 -3.04 -4.10 8.24
N PHE A 254 -3.51 -4.65 9.36
CA PHE A 254 -4.64 -4.09 10.10
C PHE A 254 -4.34 -2.71 10.68
N LEU A 255 -3.17 -2.49 11.26
CA LEU A 255 -2.79 -1.18 11.78
C LEU A 255 -2.86 -0.09 10.70
N LYS A 256 -2.49 -0.42 9.46
CA LYS A 256 -2.46 0.52 8.34
C LYS A 256 -3.80 0.70 7.62
N ASN A 257 -4.60 -0.37 7.50
CA ASN A 257 -5.78 -0.38 6.63
C ASN A 257 -7.12 -0.53 7.37
N TRP A 258 -7.11 -0.97 8.63
CA TRP A 258 -8.35 -1.21 9.36
C TRP A 258 -9.09 0.11 9.68
N PRO A 259 -10.40 0.19 9.45
CA PRO A 259 -11.16 1.41 9.71
C PRO A 259 -11.17 1.77 11.20
N GLY A 260 -10.92 3.04 11.48
CA GLY A 260 -10.96 3.56 12.84
C GLY A 260 -12.37 3.49 13.43
N GLY A 261 -12.50 2.93 14.64
CA GLY A 261 -13.76 2.86 15.38
C GLY A 261 -14.63 1.64 15.10
N ILE A 262 -14.27 0.80 14.13
CA ILE A 262 -14.95 -0.48 13.86
C ILE A 262 -14.25 -1.59 14.64
N GLU A 263 -15.01 -2.33 15.44
CA GLU A 263 -14.48 -3.43 16.24
C GLU A 263 -14.07 -4.60 15.33
N SER A 264 -12.86 -5.13 15.55
CA SER A 264 -12.39 -6.35 14.90
C SER A 264 -12.90 -7.57 15.64
N PHE A 265 -13.47 -8.53 14.91
CA PHE A 265 -14.00 -9.76 15.47
C PHE A 265 -13.19 -10.99 15.04
N GLY A 266 -13.00 -11.93 15.96
CA GLY A 266 -12.39 -13.23 15.69
C GLY A 266 -11.82 -13.93 16.91
N GLY A 267 -11.46 -15.21 16.74
CA GLY A 267 -10.91 -16.04 17.81
C GLY A 267 -9.41 -15.85 18.05
N GLU A 268 -8.66 -15.43 17.04
CA GLU A 268 -7.24 -15.11 17.13
C GLU A 268 -7.04 -13.61 17.32
N SER A 269 -5.89 -13.21 17.86
CA SER A 269 -5.55 -11.79 18.02
C SER A 269 -4.09 -11.50 17.74
N SER A 270 -3.82 -10.29 17.28
CA SER A 270 -2.48 -9.74 17.12
C SER A 270 -2.40 -8.38 17.79
N THR A 271 -1.34 -8.15 18.57
CA THR A 271 -1.11 -6.87 19.24
C THR A 271 0.13 -6.22 18.66
N ILE A 272 -0.04 -5.02 18.09
CA ILE A 272 1.04 -4.23 17.49
C ILE A 272 1.11 -2.87 18.17
N ILE A 273 2.34 -2.38 18.34
CA ILE A 273 2.61 -1.06 18.91
C ILE A 273 2.62 -0.05 17.78
N ASP A 274 1.76 0.98 17.87
CA ASP A 274 1.71 2.05 16.88
C ASP A 274 2.90 3.03 17.00
N ASN A 275 3.04 3.93 16.03
CA ASN A 275 4.10 4.95 16.00
C ASN A 275 4.07 5.92 17.20
N LYS A 276 3.03 5.88 18.04
CA LYS A 276 2.86 6.67 19.27
C LYS A 276 3.08 5.82 20.54
N ASN A 277 3.63 4.61 20.40
CA ASN A 277 3.83 3.65 21.48
C ASN A 277 2.53 3.19 22.16
N VAL A 278 1.40 3.21 21.46
CA VAL A 278 0.12 2.69 21.96
C VAL A 278 -0.09 1.27 21.42
N PRO A 279 -0.29 0.26 22.29
CA PRO A 279 -0.61 -1.08 21.84
C PRO A 279 -2.04 -1.11 21.27
N ARG A 280 -2.19 -1.66 20.06
CA ARG A 280 -3.45 -1.90 19.37
C ARG A 280 -3.61 -3.40 19.15
N THR A 281 -4.72 -3.95 19.61
CA THR A 281 -5.07 -5.36 19.43
C THR A 281 -6.15 -5.48 18.38
N TYR A 282 -5.91 -6.32 17.38
CA TYR A 282 -6.85 -6.66 16.33
C TYR A 282 -7.17 -8.15 16.37
N HIS A 283 -8.45 -8.48 16.24
CA HIS A 283 -8.94 -9.85 16.22
C HIS A 283 -9.22 -10.31 14.78
N PHE A 284 -8.93 -11.57 14.50
CA PHE A 284 -9.22 -12.20 13.22
C PHE A 284 -9.53 -13.69 13.42
N SER A 285 -10.11 -14.31 12.40
CA SER A 285 -10.51 -15.72 12.46
C SER A 285 -9.67 -16.56 11.52
N ARG A 286 -9.44 -17.82 11.90
CA ARG A 286 -8.85 -18.85 11.04
C ARG A 286 -9.97 -19.75 10.52
N PRO A 287 -9.93 -20.14 9.23
CA PRO A 287 -10.94 -21.03 8.69
C PRO A 287 -10.89 -22.41 9.34
N THR A 288 -12.06 -22.99 9.62
CA THR A 288 -12.20 -24.39 10.04
C THR A 288 -12.37 -25.28 8.83
N GLU A 289 -11.59 -26.36 8.73
CA GLU A 289 -11.72 -27.32 7.63
C GLU A 289 -12.91 -28.27 7.88
N VAL A 290 -13.87 -28.30 6.95
CA VAL A 290 -15.02 -29.21 6.97
C VAL A 290 -14.84 -30.26 5.89
N SER A 291 -14.84 -31.54 6.29
CA SER A 291 -14.69 -32.65 5.34
C SER A 291 -15.97 -32.89 4.55
N VAL A 292 -15.87 -32.81 3.22
CA VAL A 292 -16.99 -33.00 2.29
C VAL A 292 -16.89 -34.37 1.61
N ASN A 293 -18.05 -34.99 1.37
CA ASN A 293 -18.21 -36.22 0.59
C ASN A 293 -18.87 -35.90 -0.76
N VAL A 294 -18.44 -36.59 -1.81
CA VAL A 294 -18.94 -36.40 -3.17
C VAL A 294 -19.34 -37.75 -3.76
N LEU A 295 -20.53 -37.80 -4.35
CA LEU A 295 -21.02 -38.94 -5.12
C LEU A 295 -21.14 -38.52 -6.60
N LEU A 296 -20.46 -39.24 -7.48
CA LEU A 296 -20.49 -39.05 -8.93
C LEU A 296 -21.10 -40.29 -9.60
N GLU A 297 -22.12 -40.08 -10.41
CA GLU A 297 -22.74 -41.12 -11.24
C GLU A 297 -22.44 -40.82 -12.71
N ILE A 298 -21.68 -41.70 -13.36
CA ILE A 298 -21.15 -41.47 -14.71
C ILE A 298 -21.66 -42.55 -15.67
N VAL A 299 -22.32 -42.11 -16.74
CA VAL A 299 -22.65 -42.97 -17.89
C VAL A 299 -21.53 -42.85 -18.91
N LYS A 300 -20.80 -43.93 -19.14
CA LYS A 300 -19.61 -43.96 -20.00
C LYS A 300 -19.94 -44.33 -21.45
N ASP A 301 -19.21 -43.73 -22.39
CA ASP A 301 -19.09 -44.23 -23.75
C ASP A 301 -17.86 -45.15 -23.84
N PRO A 302 -18.04 -46.48 -23.98
CA PRO A 302 -16.92 -47.41 -24.00
C PRO A 302 -15.96 -47.22 -25.19
N ALA A 303 -16.36 -46.52 -26.26
CA ALA A 303 -15.50 -46.29 -27.42
C ALA A 303 -14.50 -45.14 -27.20
N LEU A 304 -14.82 -44.18 -26.32
CA LEU A 304 -14.03 -42.97 -26.09
C LEU A 304 -13.42 -42.92 -24.67
N TRP A 305 -13.84 -43.81 -23.78
CA TRP A 305 -13.36 -43.86 -22.41
C TRP A 305 -11.96 -44.47 -22.31
N VAL A 306 -11.04 -43.74 -21.70
CA VAL A 306 -9.64 -44.17 -21.50
C VAL A 306 -9.45 -44.73 -20.09
N ASN A 307 -8.75 -45.87 -19.96
CA ASN A 307 -8.43 -46.45 -18.65
C ASN A 307 -7.52 -45.50 -17.84
N GLY A 308 -7.86 -45.23 -16.57
CA GLY A 308 -7.22 -44.21 -15.73
C GLY A 308 -7.96 -42.86 -15.67
N SER A 309 -8.99 -42.65 -16.49
CA SER A 309 -9.79 -41.41 -16.48
C SER A 309 -10.53 -41.19 -15.16
N GLU A 310 -10.81 -42.24 -14.38
CA GLU A 310 -11.44 -42.12 -13.05
C GLU A 310 -10.59 -41.30 -12.07
N THR A 311 -9.27 -41.48 -12.08
CA THR A 311 -8.35 -40.72 -11.23
C THR A 311 -8.38 -39.25 -11.62
N VAL A 312 -8.42 -38.95 -12.92
CA VAL A 312 -8.51 -37.56 -13.43
C VAL A 312 -9.83 -36.91 -13.00
N VAL A 313 -10.95 -37.65 -13.04
CA VAL A 313 -12.25 -37.15 -12.56
C VAL A 313 -12.18 -36.78 -11.07
N LYS A 314 -11.58 -37.64 -10.25
CA LYS A 314 -11.39 -37.39 -8.81
C LYS A 314 -10.50 -36.16 -8.56
N THR A 315 -9.35 -36.07 -9.25
CA THR A 315 -8.45 -34.91 -9.16
C THR A 315 -9.15 -33.61 -9.56
N ASN A 316 -9.93 -33.61 -10.66
CA ASN A 316 -10.70 -32.44 -11.09
C ASN A 316 -11.70 -31.97 -10.02
N CYS A 317 -12.37 -32.89 -9.32
CA CYS A 317 -13.27 -32.53 -8.21
C CYS A 317 -12.52 -31.92 -7.03
N ILE A 318 -11.33 -32.42 -6.70
CA ILE A 318 -10.49 -31.89 -5.62
C ILE A 318 -9.95 -30.50 -5.98
N LYS A 319 -9.59 -30.25 -7.25
CA LYS A 319 -9.15 -28.93 -7.73
C LYS A 319 -10.24 -27.86 -7.55
N VAL A 320 -11.51 -28.21 -7.80
CA VAL A 320 -12.64 -27.29 -7.61
C VAL A 320 -12.90 -27.02 -6.15
N ILE A 321 -13.15 -28.06 -5.33
CA ILE A 321 -13.55 -27.87 -3.93
C ILE A 321 -12.37 -27.40 -3.06
N GLY A 322 -11.16 -27.86 -3.37
CA GLY A 322 -10.01 -27.74 -2.49
C GLY A 322 -9.90 -28.93 -1.55
N GLY A 323 -8.67 -29.18 -1.09
CA GLY A 323 -8.35 -30.32 -0.25
C GLY A 323 -7.11 -31.04 -0.70
N VAL A 324 -7.07 -32.35 -0.51
CA VAL A 324 -5.85 -33.14 -0.69
C VAL A 324 -6.10 -34.26 -1.67
N ASP A 325 -5.33 -34.27 -2.76
CA ASP A 325 -5.31 -35.38 -3.69
C ASP A 325 -4.18 -36.35 -3.35
N THR A 326 -4.55 -37.59 -3.06
CA THR A 326 -3.62 -38.67 -2.76
C THR A 326 -3.58 -39.65 -3.93
N ILE A 327 -2.52 -39.57 -4.73
CA ILE A 327 -2.25 -40.52 -5.82
C ILE A 327 -1.03 -41.36 -5.41
N GLY A 328 -1.26 -42.61 -5.01
CA GLY A 328 -0.20 -43.48 -4.48
C GLY A 328 0.33 -42.95 -3.13
N SER A 329 1.64 -42.67 -3.05
CA SER A 329 2.29 -42.13 -1.85
C SER A 329 2.46 -40.60 -1.86
N VAL A 330 2.00 -39.91 -2.92
CA VAL A 330 2.15 -38.45 -3.08
C VAL A 330 0.84 -37.76 -2.71
N SER A 331 0.92 -36.78 -1.83
CA SER A 331 -0.20 -35.98 -1.32
C SER A 331 -0.01 -34.55 -1.80
N THR A 332 -0.92 -34.07 -2.66
CA THR A 332 -0.87 -32.71 -3.23
C THR A 332 -2.04 -31.89 -2.73
N PRO A 333 -1.80 -30.79 -1.98
CA PRO A 333 -2.88 -29.91 -1.52
C PRO A 333 -3.30 -28.94 -2.64
N TYR A 334 -4.61 -28.73 -2.78
CA TYR A 334 -5.21 -27.76 -3.68
C TYR A 334 -5.99 -26.69 -2.90
N LYS A 335 -5.88 -25.44 -3.35
CA LYS A 335 -6.52 -24.27 -2.73
C LYS A 335 -8.06 -24.33 -2.85
N GLY A 336 -8.58 -24.71 -4.02
CA GLY A 336 -10.01 -24.68 -4.31
C GLY A 336 -10.59 -23.26 -4.30
N GLU A 337 -11.90 -23.16 -4.09
CA GLU A 337 -12.67 -21.90 -4.02
C GLU A 337 -12.35 -21.01 -2.81
N GLY A 338 -11.61 -21.53 -1.83
CA GLY A 338 -11.28 -20.81 -0.60
C GLY A 338 -12.36 -20.92 0.49
N THR A 339 -12.28 -20.04 1.49
CA THR A 339 -13.13 -20.05 2.69
C THR A 339 -14.47 -19.37 2.42
N GLY A 340 -15.55 -19.92 2.97
CA GLY A 340 -16.91 -19.34 2.88
C GLY A 340 -17.59 -19.51 1.54
N ALA A 341 -16.98 -20.25 0.60
CA ALA A 341 -17.58 -20.55 -0.69
C ALA A 341 -18.48 -21.80 -0.62
N ASP A 342 -19.73 -21.65 -1.04
CA ASP A 342 -20.67 -22.76 -1.17
C ASP A 342 -20.20 -23.78 -2.20
N VAL A 343 -20.42 -25.06 -1.89
CA VAL A 343 -20.06 -26.15 -2.79
C VAL A 343 -21.26 -26.53 -3.65
N PHE A 344 -21.14 -26.29 -4.96
CA PHE A 344 -22.16 -26.61 -5.94
C PHE A 344 -21.82 -27.87 -6.75
N SER A 345 -22.76 -28.81 -6.85
CA SER A 345 -22.59 -30.04 -7.61
C SER A 345 -22.37 -29.81 -9.12
N TRP A 346 -23.02 -28.79 -9.70
CA TRP A 346 -22.91 -28.50 -11.13
C TRP A 346 -21.48 -28.08 -11.54
N ARG A 347 -20.72 -27.43 -10.64
CA ARG A 347 -19.32 -27.03 -10.90
C ARG A 347 -18.41 -28.24 -11.03
N LEU A 348 -18.68 -29.30 -10.25
CA LEU A 348 -17.96 -30.57 -10.35
C LEU A 348 -18.16 -31.26 -11.70
N ILE A 349 -19.35 -31.12 -12.28
CA ILE A 349 -19.68 -31.64 -13.61
C ILE A 349 -18.99 -30.79 -14.68
N ALA A 350 -19.09 -29.46 -14.56
CA ALA A 350 -18.46 -28.52 -15.48
C ALA A 350 -16.93 -28.69 -15.56
N ALA A 351 -16.27 -28.91 -14.42
CA ALA A 351 -14.83 -29.12 -14.35
C ALA A 351 -14.33 -30.30 -15.19
N GLN A 352 -15.16 -31.31 -15.47
CA GLN A 352 -14.75 -32.44 -16.33
C GLN A 352 -14.58 -32.07 -17.80
N SER A 353 -15.07 -30.89 -18.20
CA SER A 353 -14.97 -30.38 -19.58
C SER A 353 -13.61 -29.73 -19.90
N GLY A 354 -12.72 -29.58 -18.91
CA GLY A 354 -11.39 -28.96 -19.08
C GLY A 354 -11.45 -27.43 -19.14
N LEU A 355 -12.13 -26.81 -18.17
CA LEU A 355 -12.26 -25.36 -18.11
C LEU A 355 -11.00 -24.74 -17.52
N VAL A 356 -10.50 -23.68 -18.17
CA VAL A 356 -9.30 -22.94 -17.74
C VAL A 356 -9.48 -22.36 -16.32
N GLU A 357 -10.72 -21.98 -15.96
CA GLU A 357 -11.08 -21.43 -14.65
C GLU A 357 -10.74 -22.35 -13.47
N PHE A 358 -10.75 -23.67 -13.68
CA PHE A 358 -10.51 -24.67 -12.62
C PHE A 358 -9.17 -25.40 -12.77
N ASP A 359 -8.33 -24.99 -13.73
CA ASP A 359 -7.10 -25.72 -14.12
C ASP A 359 -7.37 -27.23 -14.33
N SER A 360 -8.54 -27.56 -14.89
CA SER A 360 -9.00 -28.95 -14.98
C SER A 360 -8.62 -29.59 -16.31
N VAL A 361 -8.44 -30.92 -16.30
CA VAL A 361 -8.13 -31.68 -17.52
C VAL A 361 -9.42 -32.24 -18.11
N LYS A 362 -9.64 -32.03 -19.41
CA LYS A 362 -10.81 -32.56 -20.12
C LYS A 362 -10.82 -34.09 -20.08
N VAL A 363 -11.92 -34.67 -19.62
CA VAL A 363 -12.13 -36.12 -19.60
C VAL A 363 -12.96 -36.54 -20.82
N SER A 364 -12.42 -37.43 -21.64
CA SER A 364 -13.11 -37.98 -22.82
C SER A 364 -13.98 -39.18 -22.45
N GLY A 365 -15.12 -39.34 -23.14
CA GLY A 365 -15.99 -40.51 -22.99
C GLY A 365 -17.07 -40.43 -21.90
N ILE A 366 -17.35 -39.24 -21.36
CA ILE A 366 -18.52 -39.01 -20.48
C ILE A 366 -19.74 -38.70 -21.35
N LYS A 367 -20.79 -39.54 -21.29
CA LYS A 367 -22.05 -39.32 -22.02
C LYS A 367 -23.03 -38.48 -21.20
N SER A 368 -23.14 -38.76 -19.91
CA SER A 368 -23.88 -37.95 -18.94
C SER A 368 -23.29 -38.16 -17.55
N MET A 369 -23.43 -37.17 -16.69
CA MET A 369 -22.88 -37.18 -15.34
C MET A 369 -23.84 -36.48 -14.38
N THR A 370 -24.04 -37.09 -13.21
CA THR A 370 -24.73 -36.48 -12.07
C THR A 370 -23.75 -36.40 -10.91
N ALA A 371 -23.74 -35.29 -10.19
CA ALA A 371 -22.92 -35.09 -9.00
C ALA A 371 -23.80 -34.73 -7.81
N LYS A 372 -23.46 -35.25 -6.62
CA LYS A 372 -24.07 -34.88 -5.34
C LYS A 372 -22.99 -34.63 -4.31
N VAL A 373 -23.24 -33.70 -3.40
CA VAL A 373 -22.33 -33.25 -2.34
C VAL A 373 -23.01 -33.38 -0.97
N GLY A 374 -22.23 -33.53 0.09
CA GLY A 374 -22.77 -33.60 1.44
C GLY A 374 -21.73 -33.87 2.53
N LEU A 375 -22.11 -33.67 3.79
CA LEU A 375 -21.24 -33.92 4.95
C LEU A 375 -21.20 -35.40 5.37
N SER A 376 -22.14 -36.21 4.90
CA SER A 376 -22.23 -37.65 5.15
C SER A 376 -22.10 -38.44 3.85
N ALA A 377 -21.56 -39.67 3.93
CA ALA A 377 -21.57 -40.61 2.83
C ALA A 377 -22.80 -41.55 2.92
N PRO A 378 -23.56 -41.80 1.84
CA PRO A 378 -23.43 -41.19 0.52
C PRO A 378 -23.97 -39.76 0.47
N ALA A 379 -23.39 -38.93 -0.39
CA ALA A 379 -23.80 -37.54 -0.59
C ALA A 379 -25.17 -37.46 -1.30
N THR A 380 -26.05 -36.57 -0.83
CA THR A 380 -27.44 -36.46 -1.31
C THR A 380 -27.85 -35.08 -1.83
N GLN A 381 -27.08 -34.02 -1.53
CA GLN A 381 -27.47 -32.63 -1.80
C GLN A 381 -26.84 -32.12 -3.11
N GLU A 382 -27.48 -31.12 -3.73
CA GLU A 382 -26.94 -30.44 -4.92
C GLU A 382 -26.12 -29.19 -4.56
N VAL A 383 -26.44 -28.57 -3.42
CA VAL A 383 -25.72 -27.43 -2.86
C VAL A 383 -25.43 -27.73 -1.40
N LEU A 384 -24.18 -27.57 -1.00
CA LEU A 384 -23.77 -27.57 0.39
C LEU A 384 -23.39 -26.14 0.75
N ALA A 385 -24.25 -25.48 1.53
CA ALA A 385 -23.98 -24.15 2.06
C ALA A 385 -22.87 -24.25 3.11
N MET A 386 -21.87 -23.39 2.98
CA MET A 386 -20.74 -23.31 3.91
C MET A 386 -20.88 -22.05 4.76
N ASN A 387 -20.54 -22.13 6.05
CA ASN A 387 -20.44 -20.91 6.86
C ASN A 387 -19.25 -20.05 6.36
N SER A 388 -19.33 -18.73 6.56
CA SER A 388 -18.25 -17.77 6.27
C SER A 388 -16.87 -18.12 6.86
N ARG A 389 -16.82 -18.91 7.94
CA ARG A 389 -15.59 -19.40 8.60
C ARG A 389 -15.19 -20.80 8.20
N GLU A 390 -15.99 -21.50 7.41
CA GLU A 390 -15.74 -22.88 7.05
C GLU A 390 -15.07 -22.97 5.67
N ARG A 391 -14.17 -23.94 5.53
CA ARG A 391 -13.53 -24.29 4.27
C ARG A 391 -13.85 -25.74 3.93
N ALA A 392 -14.43 -25.96 2.76
CA ALA A 392 -14.68 -27.31 2.27
C ALA A 392 -13.36 -28.01 1.95
N LYS A 393 -13.20 -29.24 2.46
CA LYS A 393 -12.05 -30.09 2.22
C LYS A 393 -12.49 -31.42 1.65
N LEU A 394 -12.04 -31.69 0.43
CA LEU A 394 -12.24 -32.99 -0.21
C LEU A 394 -10.96 -33.82 -0.12
N ILE A 395 -11.11 -35.08 0.24
CA ILE A 395 -10.04 -36.08 0.23
C ILE A 395 -10.42 -37.15 -0.79
N THR A 396 -9.46 -37.70 -1.53
CA THR A 396 -9.71 -38.72 -2.57
C THR A 396 -10.56 -39.90 -2.07
N SER A 397 -10.45 -40.29 -0.80
CA SER A 397 -11.26 -41.36 -0.19
C SER A 397 -12.75 -41.03 -0.04
N ASN A 398 -13.10 -39.74 -0.02
CA ASN A 398 -14.48 -39.26 0.18
C ASN A 398 -15.23 -39.11 -1.15
N ILE A 399 -14.61 -39.50 -2.27
CA ILE A 399 -15.20 -39.44 -3.60
C ILE A 399 -15.64 -40.84 -4.02
N GLN A 400 -16.95 -41.03 -4.11
CA GLN A 400 -17.57 -42.25 -4.63
C GLN A 400 -17.91 -42.05 -6.11
N VAL A 401 -17.39 -42.93 -6.97
CA VAL A 401 -17.67 -42.91 -8.41
C VAL A 401 -18.39 -44.19 -8.79
N ASN A 402 -19.62 -44.05 -9.26
CA ASN A 402 -20.45 -45.15 -9.76
C ASN A 402 -20.53 -45.08 -11.28
N PHE A 403 -20.15 -46.17 -11.95
CA PHE A 403 -20.30 -46.31 -13.41
C PHE A 403 -21.62 -47.02 -13.73
N LEU A 404 -22.46 -46.37 -14.53
CA LEU A 404 -23.76 -46.89 -15.00
C LEU A 404 -23.67 -47.42 -16.42
#